data_AF-A0A2G9V787-F1
#
_entry.id   AF-A0A2G9V787-F1
#
_cell.length_a   1.000
_cell.length_b   1.000
_cell.length_c   1.000
_cell.angle_alpha   90.00
_cell.angle_beta   90.00
_cell.angle_gamma   90.00
#
_symmetry.space_group_name_H-M   'P 1'
#
loop_
_entity.id
_entity.type
_entity.pdbx_description
1 polymer ?
#
loop_
_entity_poly.entity_id
_entity_poly.type
_entity_poly.pdbx_seq_one_letter_code
_entity_poly.pdbx_strand_id
1 'polypeptide(L)'
;MISFTIYGLLGVRTLELLRSHKNKSLTEDELNALIAHAHLKVDHLRRQLSEQQVREEQHIARAIADQREADERIAAERLRIELQRVQQQQDVEIERAVMQKRSLWETELEDQLRRTAAAHSEHLEQVIRTQRQLFEIEHNQKVEEAVRLERDHHSREVGAALSRLAGIESALNSRVALDSENRRAKQFWIACHNLIESIKHGNKAGEDMEKRRLPLEESLSLLQQVLFTLSIFH
;
A
#
# COMPACT_ATOMS: atom_id res chain seq x y z
N MET A 1 -58.34 -81.21 18.50
CA MET A 1 -59.70 -81.71 18.77
C MET A 1 -59.80 -83.26 18.66
N ILE A 2 -58.87 -84.01 19.27
CA ILE A 2 -58.99 -85.49 19.42
C ILE A 2 -58.49 -85.95 20.81
N SER A 3 -57.65 -85.15 21.50
CA SER A 3 -57.12 -85.52 22.83
C SER A 3 -58.11 -85.33 23.99
N PHE A 4 -59.18 -84.54 23.83
CA PHE A 4 -60.15 -84.27 24.91
C PHE A 4 -61.16 -85.41 25.14
N THR A 5 -61.38 -86.29 24.15
CA THR A 5 -62.36 -87.37 24.22
C THR A 5 -61.83 -88.62 24.96
N ILE A 6 -60.51 -88.80 25.01
CA ILE A 6 -59.87 -89.97 25.66
C ILE A 6 -59.79 -89.77 27.18
N TYR A 7 -59.52 -88.54 27.65
CA TYR A 7 -59.49 -88.24 29.08
C TYR A 7 -60.90 -88.24 29.72
N GLY A 8 -61.95 -87.94 28.95
CA GLY A 8 -63.35 -88.05 29.42
C GLY A 8 -63.81 -89.50 29.66
N LEU A 9 -63.43 -90.45 28.81
CA LEU A 9 -63.83 -91.86 28.97
C LEU A 9 -63.01 -92.61 30.04
N LEU A 10 -61.75 -92.25 30.29
CA LEU A 10 -60.98 -92.83 31.40
C LEU A 10 -61.41 -92.29 32.77
N GLY A 11 -61.84 -91.02 32.86
CA GLY A 11 -62.33 -90.43 34.10
C GLY A 11 -63.65 -91.02 34.59
N VAL A 12 -64.57 -91.35 33.69
CA VAL A 12 -65.88 -91.94 34.05
C VAL A 12 -65.74 -93.42 34.48
N ARG A 13 -64.85 -94.16 33.82
CA ARG A 13 -64.64 -95.61 34.09
C ARG A 13 -63.85 -95.87 35.38
N THR A 14 -63.03 -94.91 35.82
CA THR A 14 -62.34 -94.97 37.11
C THR A 14 -63.21 -94.52 38.28
N LEU A 15 -64.18 -93.62 38.04
CA LEU A 15 -65.19 -93.23 39.03
C LEU A 15 -66.25 -94.33 39.28
N GLU A 16 -66.57 -95.17 38.30
CA GLU A 16 -67.48 -96.32 38.49
C GLU A 16 -66.87 -97.47 39.30
N LEU A 17 -65.57 -97.74 39.15
CA LEU A 17 -64.88 -98.78 39.93
C LEU A 17 -64.68 -98.39 41.41
N LEU A 18 -64.61 -97.09 41.71
CA LEU A 18 -64.49 -96.57 43.08
C LEU A 18 -65.83 -96.55 43.86
N ARG A 19 -66.97 -96.71 43.18
CA ARG A 19 -68.30 -96.71 43.84
C ARG A 19 -68.68 -98.07 44.43
N SER A 20 -68.11 -99.17 43.92
CA SER A 20 -68.44 -100.55 44.35
C SER A 20 -67.69 -101.03 45.60
N HIS A 21 -66.62 -100.33 46.02
CA HIS A 21 -65.85 -100.67 47.23
C HIS A 21 -66.17 -99.79 48.46
N LYS A 22 -67.40 -99.25 48.55
CA LYS A 22 -67.89 -98.70 49.82
C LYS A 22 -68.57 -99.82 50.60
N ASN A 23 -67.96 -100.20 51.73
CA ASN A 23 -68.47 -101.07 52.81
C ASN A 23 -67.77 -102.44 52.99
N LYS A 24 -66.44 -102.43 53.09
CA LYS A 24 -65.73 -103.35 54.01
C LYS A 24 -64.83 -102.49 54.89
N SER A 25 -64.99 -102.58 56.21
CA SER A 25 -64.12 -101.90 57.16
C SER A 25 -62.72 -102.46 56.99
N LEU A 26 -61.82 -101.65 56.44
CA LEU A 26 -60.41 -101.99 56.27
C LEU A 26 -59.82 -102.42 57.61
N THR A 27 -59.09 -103.53 57.63
CA THR A 27 -58.26 -103.92 58.78
C THR A 27 -57.17 -102.86 58.98
N GLU A 28 -56.84 -102.57 60.24
CA GLU A 28 -55.94 -101.47 60.63
C GLU A 28 -54.60 -101.52 59.87
N ASP A 29 -54.08 -102.72 59.58
CA ASP A 29 -52.84 -102.94 58.85
C ASP A 29 -52.91 -102.59 57.35
N GLU A 30 -54.03 -102.88 56.67
CA GLU A 30 -54.20 -102.54 55.24
C GLU A 30 -54.42 -101.04 55.05
N LEU A 31 -55.10 -100.40 56.00
CA LEU A 31 -55.24 -98.95 56.06
C LEU A 31 -53.89 -98.28 56.31
N ASN A 32 -53.08 -98.80 57.23
CA ASN A 32 -51.73 -98.31 57.51
C ASN A 32 -50.79 -98.47 56.29
N ALA A 33 -50.89 -99.57 55.54
CA ALA A 33 -50.12 -99.77 54.30
C ALA A 33 -50.50 -98.77 53.19
N LEU A 34 -51.80 -98.47 53.04
CA LEU A 34 -52.31 -97.45 52.11
C LEU A 34 -51.88 -96.04 52.52
N ILE A 35 -51.93 -95.71 53.81
CA ILE A 35 -51.44 -94.45 54.36
C ILE A 35 -49.94 -94.30 54.11
N ALA A 36 -49.14 -95.35 54.34
CA ALA A 36 -47.70 -95.33 54.07
C ALA A 36 -47.39 -95.14 52.57
N HIS A 37 -48.11 -95.84 51.67
CA HIS A 37 -47.95 -95.67 50.23
C HIS A 37 -48.35 -94.26 49.76
N ALA A 38 -49.42 -93.69 50.32
CA ALA A 38 -49.83 -92.32 50.04
C ALA A 38 -48.77 -91.31 50.52
N HIS A 39 -48.19 -91.48 51.71
CA HIS A 39 -47.08 -90.65 52.19
C HIS A 39 -45.84 -90.75 51.29
N LEU A 40 -45.44 -91.95 50.89
CA LEU A 40 -44.33 -92.14 49.95
C LEU A 40 -44.59 -91.47 48.60
N LYS A 41 -45.83 -91.56 48.08
CA LYS A 41 -46.21 -90.90 46.83
C LYS A 41 -46.22 -89.38 46.97
N VAL A 42 -46.71 -88.85 48.09
CA VAL A 42 -46.66 -87.41 48.41
C VAL A 42 -45.22 -86.93 48.50
N ASP A 43 -44.33 -87.67 49.18
CA ASP A 43 -42.92 -87.30 49.30
C ASP A 43 -42.19 -87.39 47.95
N HIS A 44 -42.52 -88.37 47.12
CA HIS A 44 -42.00 -88.47 45.76
C HIS A 44 -42.43 -87.27 44.90
N LEU A 45 -43.72 -86.90 44.93
CA LEU A 45 -44.24 -85.74 44.19
C LEU A 45 -43.65 -84.42 44.71
N ARG A 46 -43.46 -84.29 46.03
CA ARG A 46 -42.77 -83.14 46.64
C ARG A 46 -41.34 -83.00 46.15
N ARG A 47 -40.59 -84.11 46.07
CA ARG A 47 -39.23 -84.11 45.49
C ARG A 47 -39.25 -83.70 44.02
N GLN A 48 -40.14 -84.29 43.21
CA GLN A 48 -40.27 -83.92 41.80
C GLN A 48 -40.64 -82.44 41.60
N LEU A 49 -41.54 -81.91 42.43
CA LEU A 49 -41.89 -80.48 42.41
C LEU A 49 -40.70 -79.60 42.77
N SER A 50 -39.93 -79.96 43.80
CA SER A 50 -38.73 -79.21 44.19
C SER A 50 -37.64 -79.25 43.10
N GLU A 51 -37.44 -80.40 42.45
CA GLU A 51 -36.51 -80.52 41.33
C GLU A 51 -36.95 -79.69 40.13
N GLN A 52 -38.25 -79.68 39.81
CA GLN A 52 -38.80 -78.82 38.76
C GLN A 52 -38.65 -77.34 39.10
N GLN A 53 -38.93 -76.93 40.33
CA GLN A 53 -38.75 -75.55 40.78
C GLN A 53 -37.30 -75.09 40.62
N VAL A 54 -36.32 -75.89 41.07
CA VAL A 54 -34.89 -75.54 40.92
C VAL A 54 -34.48 -75.45 39.44
N ARG A 55 -34.99 -76.33 38.57
CA ARG A 55 -34.71 -76.26 37.13
C ARG A 55 -35.29 -74.99 36.50
N GLU A 56 -36.54 -74.66 36.80
CA GLU A 56 -37.17 -73.44 36.30
C GLU A 56 -36.47 -72.18 36.81
N GLU A 57 -36.08 -72.13 38.09
CA GLU A 57 -35.28 -71.04 38.65
C GLU A 57 -33.94 -70.88 37.90
N GLN A 58 -33.27 -71.98 37.58
CA GLN A 58 -32.03 -71.96 36.77
C GLN A 58 -32.27 -71.50 35.34
N HIS A 59 -33.37 -71.92 34.70
CA HIS A 59 -33.74 -71.48 33.36
C HIS A 59 -34.06 -69.98 33.32
N ILE A 60 -34.81 -69.48 34.29
CA ILE A 60 -35.12 -68.06 34.45
C ILE A 60 -33.83 -67.26 34.69
N ALA A 61 -32.95 -67.74 35.58
CA ALA A 61 -31.68 -67.07 35.86
C ALA A 61 -30.78 -66.96 34.61
N ARG A 62 -30.72 -68.03 33.79
CA ARG A 62 -29.98 -68.01 32.51
C ARG A 62 -30.62 -67.06 31.51
N ALA A 63 -31.94 -67.11 31.33
CA ALA A 63 -32.64 -66.21 30.42
C ALA A 63 -32.44 -64.73 30.80
N ILE A 64 -32.43 -64.41 32.10
CA ILE A 64 -32.13 -63.06 32.59
C ILE A 64 -30.67 -62.67 32.30
N ALA A 65 -29.72 -63.57 32.48
CA ALA A 65 -28.31 -63.30 32.19
C ALA A 65 -28.09 -63.05 30.69
N ASP A 66 -28.65 -63.90 29.83
CA ASP A 66 -28.57 -63.77 28.37
C ASP A 66 -29.24 -62.46 27.90
N GLN A 67 -30.39 -62.11 28.48
CA GLN A 67 -31.07 -60.85 28.18
C GLN A 67 -30.24 -59.63 28.58
N ARG A 68 -29.61 -59.65 29.75
CA ARG A 68 -28.72 -58.56 30.20
C ARG A 68 -27.54 -58.38 29.26
N GLU A 69 -26.90 -59.47 28.85
CA GLU A 69 -25.79 -59.40 27.91
C GLU A 69 -26.24 -58.85 26.55
N ALA A 70 -27.42 -59.27 26.05
CA ALA A 70 -27.99 -58.74 24.82
C ALA A 70 -28.29 -57.24 24.93
N ASP A 71 -28.89 -56.80 26.04
CA ASP A 71 -29.21 -55.40 26.29
C ASP A 71 -27.94 -54.53 26.40
N GLU A 72 -26.90 -55.02 27.08
CA GLU A 72 -25.59 -54.36 27.16
C GLU A 72 -24.94 -54.21 25.78
N ARG A 73 -24.98 -55.27 24.95
CA ARG A 73 -24.47 -55.22 23.57
C ARG A 73 -25.23 -54.20 22.71
N ILE A 74 -26.55 -54.18 22.79
CA ILE A 74 -27.40 -53.23 22.06
C ILE A 74 -27.12 -51.80 22.53
N ALA A 75 -26.98 -51.59 23.84
CA ALA A 75 -26.66 -50.27 24.41
C ALA A 75 -25.28 -49.78 23.96
N ALA A 76 -24.27 -50.67 23.97
CA ALA A 76 -22.93 -50.34 23.50
C ALA A 76 -22.91 -49.95 22.01
N GLU A 77 -23.64 -50.68 21.16
CA GLU A 77 -23.70 -50.37 19.74
C GLU A 77 -24.44 -49.05 19.47
N ARG A 78 -25.55 -48.79 20.18
CA ARG A 78 -26.25 -47.50 20.09
C ARG A 78 -25.35 -46.35 20.52
N LEU A 79 -24.61 -46.52 21.61
CA LEU A 79 -23.67 -45.51 22.10
C LEU A 79 -22.57 -45.25 21.06
N ARG A 80 -22.04 -46.31 20.43
CA ARG A 80 -21.03 -46.19 19.37
C ARG A 80 -21.55 -45.40 18.17
N ILE A 81 -22.76 -45.69 17.72
CA ILE A 81 -23.39 -44.98 16.60
C ILE A 81 -23.58 -43.50 16.92
N GLU A 82 -24.11 -43.18 18.10
CA GLU A 82 -24.28 -41.77 18.51
C GLU A 82 -22.94 -41.05 18.68
N LEU A 83 -21.92 -41.71 19.22
CA LEU A 83 -20.59 -41.14 19.33
C LEU A 83 -20.02 -40.80 17.95
N GLN A 84 -20.14 -41.72 16.99
CA GLN A 84 -19.71 -41.50 15.62
C GLN A 84 -20.49 -40.36 14.96
N ARG A 85 -21.80 -40.27 15.20
CA ARG A 85 -22.65 -39.18 14.68
C ARG A 85 -22.20 -37.82 15.21
N VAL A 86 -21.95 -37.74 16.53
CA VAL A 86 -21.48 -36.50 17.17
C VAL A 86 -20.10 -36.12 16.67
N GLN A 87 -19.17 -37.08 16.52
CA GLN A 87 -17.85 -36.83 15.95
C GLN A 87 -17.93 -36.27 14.53
N GLN A 88 -18.69 -36.92 13.65
CA GLN A 88 -18.88 -36.45 12.27
C GLN A 88 -19.49 -35.04 12.22
N GLN A 89 -20.48 -34.77 13.07
CA GLN A 89 -21.09 -33.45 13.14
C GLN A 89 -20.08 -32.39 13.62
N GLN A 90 -19.29 -32.72 14.65
CA GLN A 90 -18.24 -31.84 15.16
C GLN A 90 -17.17 -31.57 14.10
N ASP A 91 -16.72 -32.58 13.37
CA ASP A 91 -15.71 -32.44 12.31
C ASP A 91 -16.20 -31.47 11.22
N VAL A 92 -17.46 -31.61 10.79
CA VAL A 92 -18.09 -30.71 9.82
C VAL A 92 -18.20 -29.28 10.37
N GLU A 93 -18.56 -29.11 11.64
CA GLU A 93 -18.65 -27.78 12.27
C GLU A 93 -17.28 -27.12 12.39
N ILE A 94 -16.24 -27.88 12.76
CA ILE A 94 -14.86 -27.40 12.81
C ILE A 94 -14.38 -27.01 11.42
N GLU A 95 -14.60 -27.84 10.41
CA GLU A 95 -14.18 -27.55 9.03
C GLU A 95 -14.86 -26.28 8.50
N ARG A 96 -16.16 -26.12 8.75
CA ARG A 96 -16.90 -24.89 8.41
C ARG A 96 -16.33 -23.67 9.12
N ALA A 97 -16.04 -23.77 10.42
CA ALA A 97 -15.47 -22.66 11.18
C ALA A 97 -14.06 -22.28 10.69
N VAL A 98 -13.23 -23.27 10.34
CA VAL A 98 -11.90 -23.05 9.76
C VAL A 98 -12.02 -22.36 8.40
N MET A 99 -12.92 -22.83 7.52
CA MET A 99 -13.15 -22.22 6.21
C MET A 99 -13.63 -20.77 6.31
N GLN A 100 -14.57 -20.50 7.22
CA GLN A 100 -15.04 -19.13 7.47
C GLN A 100 -13.92 -18.22 7.98
N LYS A 101 -13.16 -18.67 8.99
CA LYS A 101 -12.04 -17.88 9.51
C LYS A 101 -10.99 -17.63 8.44
N ARG A 102 -10.65 -18.63 7.63
CA ARG A 102 -9.70 -18.50 6.53
C ARG A 102 -10.17 -17.48 5.50
N SER A 103 -11.43 -17.56 5.07
CA SER A 103 -12.01 -16.61 4.11
C SER A 103 -11.98 -15.18 4.66
N LEU A 104 -12.37 -14.96 5.92
CA LEU A 104 -12.30 -13.64 6.56
C LEU A 104 -10.86 -13.11 6.62
N TRP A 105 -9.90 -13.99 6.94
CA TRP A 105 -8.49 -13.62 6.99
C TRP A 105 -7.93 -13.27 5.62
N GLU A 106 -8.29 -14.03 4.58
CA GLU A 106 -7.91 -13.74 3.20
C GLU A 106 -8.47 -12.39 2.75
N THR A 107 -9.74 -12.09 3.02
CA THR A 107 -10.34 -10.79 2.68
C THR A 107 -9.69 -9.62 3.43
N GLU A 108 -9.40 -9.78 4.73
CA GLU A 108 -8.76 -8.73 5.52
C GLU A 108 -7.31 -8.52 5.05
N LEU A 109 -6.59 -9.59 4.74
CA LEU A 109 -5.23 -9.50 4.21
C LEU A 109 -5.21 -8.81 2.84
N GLU A 110 -6.13 -9.15 1.94
CA GLU A 110 -6.27 -8.48 0.64
C GLU A 110 -6.54 -6.98 0.80
N ASP A 111 -7.45 -6.60 1.71
CA ASP A 111 -7.76 -5.21 1.99
C ASP A 111 -6.56 -4.45 2.57
N GLN A 112 -5.81 -5.07 3.49
CA GLN A 112 -4.60 -4.48 4.05
C GLN A 112 -3.50 -4.31 3.00
N LEU A 113 -3.28 -5.32 2.15
CA LEU A 113 -2.33 -5.25 1.03
C LEU A 113 -2.73 -4.17 0.04
N ARG A 114 -4.02 -4.04 -0.26
CA ARG A 114 -4.52 -2.97 -1.14
C ARG A 114 -4.31 -1.59 -0.55
N ARG A 115 -4.61 -1.38 0.73
CA ARG A 115 -4.40 -0.10 1.43
C ARG A 115 -2.93 0.27 1.50
N THR A 116 -2.06 -0.69 1.83
CA THR A 116 -0.62 -0.47 1.91
C THR A 116 -0.03 -0.18 0.53
N ALA A 117 -0.42 -0.91 -0.51
CA ALA A 117 0.00 -0.63 -1.88
C ALA A 117 -0.43 0.77 -2.36
N ALA A 118 -1.65 1.20 -2.02
CA ALA A 118 -2.14 2.54 -2.33
C ALA A 118 -1.33 3.64 -1.59
N ALA A 119 -1.12 3.48 -0.28
CA ALA A 119 -0.32 4.40 0.51
C ALA A 119 1.13 4.48 0.03
N HIS A 120 1.73 3.35 -0.36
CA HIS A 120 3.08 3.33 -0.94
C HIS A 120 3.13 4.05 -2.28
N SER A 121 2.12 3.86 -3.15
CA SER A 121 2.04 4.56 -4.44
C SER A 121 1.91 6.08 -4.26
N GLU A 122 1.03 6.51 -3.34
CA GLU A 122 0.86 7.92 -2.99
C GLU A 122 2.15 8.54 -2.43
N HIS A 123 2.85 7.83 -1.54
CA HIS A 123 4.12 8.28 -1.01
C HIS A 123 5.19 8.44 -2.10
N LEU A 124 5.29 7.47 -3.03
CA LEU A 124 6.22 7.56 -4.16
C LEU A 124 5.89 8.75 -5.07
N GLU A 125 4.61 9.01 -5.36
CA GLU A 125 4.20 10.19 -6.11
C GLU A 125 4.62 11.48 -5.41
N GLN A 126 4.43 11.57 -4.09
CA GLN A 126 4.84 12.73 -3.31
C GLN A 126 6.35 12.94 -3.37
N VAL A 127 7.14 11.88 -3.17
CA VAL A 127 8.61 11.94 -3.24
C VAL A 127 9.06 12.41 -4.62
N ILE A 128 8.49 11.87 -5.70
CA ILE A 128 8.82 12.28 -7.08
C ILE A 128 8.44 13.74 -7.32
N ARG A 129 7.27 14.21 -6.85
CA ARG A 129 6.86 15.62 -6.97
C ARG A 129 7.83 16.54 -6.25
N THR A 130 8.18 16.22 -5.01
CA THR A 130 9.14 17.02 -4.24
C THR A 130 10.52 17.02 -4.90
N GLN A 131 10.99 15.87 -5.40
CA GLN A 131 12.27 15.79 -6.09
C GLN A 131 12.29 16.63 -7.37
N ARG A 132 11.20 16.63 -8.16
CA ARG A 132 11.07 17.49 -9.34
C ARG A 132 11.12 18.97 -8.97
N GLN A 133 10.38 19.38 -7.94
CA GLN A 133 10.38 20.77 -7.48
C GLN A 133 11.77 21.21 -7.01
N LEU A 134 12.47 20.37 -6.23
CA LEU A 134 13.82 20.67 -5.78
C LEU A 134 14.79 20.78 -6.96
N PHE A 135 14.68 19.87 -7.93
CA PHE A 135 15.50 19.91 -9.14
C PHE A 135 15.24 21.18 -9.97
N GLU A 136 13.97 21.56 -10.17
CA GLU A 136 13.62 22.78 -10.89
C GLU A 136 14.17 24.03 -10.19
N ILE A 137 14.05 24.11 -8.86
CA ILE A 137 14.61 25.22 -8.08
C ILE A 137 16.13 25.28 -8.23
N GLU A 138 16.83 24.16 -8.03
CA GLU A 138 18.30 24.10 -8.13
C GLU A 138 18.78 24.43 -9.55
N HIS A 139 18.08 23.91 -10.57
CA HIS A 139 18.41 24.16 -11.97
C HIS A 139 18.20 25.64 -12.32
N ASN A 140 17.07 26.23 -11.93
CA ASN A 140 16.79 27.64 -12.17
C ASN A 140 17.82 28.54 -11.49
N GLN A 141 18.21 28.22 -10.24
CA GLN A 141 19.27 28.94 -9.53
C GLN A 141 20.60 28.89 -10.30
N LYS A 142 21.02 27.71 -10.77
CA LYS A 142 22.26 27.57 -11.57
C LYS A 142 22.19 28.36 -12.87
N VAL A 143 21.04 28.37 -13.55
CA VAL A 143 20.85 29.14 -14.78
C VAL A 143 20.89 30.64 -14.50
N GLU A 144 20.21 31.12 -13.46
CA GLU A 144 20.21 32.53 -13.05
C GLU A 144 21.62 33.01 -12.68
N GLU A 145 22.37 32.20 -11.93
CA GLU A 145 23.76 32.49 -11.58
C GLU A 145 24.66 32.58 -12.82
N ALA A 146 24.54 31.63 -13.76
CA ALA A 146 25.29 31.65 -15.01
C ALA A 146 24.95 32.89 -15.86
N VAL A 147 23.66 33.23 -15.99
CA VAL A 147 23.21 34.42 -16.71
C VAL A 147 23.74 35.69 -16.04
N ARG A 148 23.74 35.76 -14.70
CA ARG A 148 24.29 36.90 -13.97
C ARG A 148 25.78 37.06 -14.24
N LEU A 149 26.56 35.97 -14.17
CA LEU A 149 27.99 36.00 -14.43
C LEU A 149 28.32 36.49 -15.84
N GLU A 150 27.60 35.98 -16.86
CA GLU A 150 27.76 36.43 -18.24
C GLU A 150 27.35 37.90 -18.44
N ARG A 151 26.26 38.34 -17.83
CA ARG A 151 25.85 39.75 -17.86
C ARG A 151 26.88 40.66 -17.21
N ASP A 152 27.43 40.25 -16.06
CA ASP A 152 28.46 41.01 -15.37
C ASP A 152 29.76 41.08 -16.18
N HIS A 153 30.12 39.98 -16.85
CA HIS A 153 31.27 39.94 -17.75
C HIS A 153 31.08 40.89 -18.94
N HIS A 154 29.95 40.76 -19.65
CA HIS A 154 29.64 41.60 -20.80
C HIS A 154 29.53 43.08 -20.43
N SER A 155 28.91 43.40 -19.29
CA SER A 155 28.81 44.78 -18.80
C SER A 155 30.18 45.40 -18.54
N ARG A 156 31.14 44.62 -18.02
CA ARG A 156 32.53 45.07 -17.85
C ARG A 156 33.21 45.33 -19.19
N GLU A 157 33.03 44.45 -20.17
CA GLU A 157 33.61 44.63 -21.51
C GLU A 157 33.05 45.86 -22.22
N VAL A 158 31.73 46.06 -22.17
CA VAL A 158 31.05 47.24 -22.70
C VAL A 158 31.53 48.50 -22.00
N GLY A 159 31.64 48.49 -20.66
CA GLY A 159 32.16 49.62 -19.89
C GLY A 159 33.61 49.99 -20.28
N ALA A 160 34.46 48.99 -20.51
CA ALA A 160 35.82 49.20 -20.98
C ALA A 160 35.87 49.75 -22.43
N ALA A 161 34.99 49.27 -23.31
CA ALA A 161 34.87 49.79 -24.68
C ALA A 161 34.38 51.24 -24.70
N LEU A 162 33.36 51.57 -23.91
CA LEU A 162 32.84 52.94 -23.77
C LEU A 162 33.90 53.89 -23.21
N SER A 163 34.65 53.47 -22.19
CA SER A 163 35.75 54.27 -21.62
C SER A 163 36.84 54.56 -22.65
N ARG A 164 37.20 53.56 -23.48
CA ARG A 164 38.14 53.75 -24.59
C ARG A 164 37.61 54.71 -25.63
N LEU A 165 36.34 54.61 -26.00
CA LEU A 165 35.70 55.50 -26.97
C LEU A 165 35.67 56.95 -26.46
N ALA A 166 35.30 57.17 -25.20
CA ALA A 166 35.35 58.49 -24.57
C ALA A 166 36.77 59.09 -24.55
N GLY A 167 37.79 58.25 -24.30
CA GLY A 167 39.19 58.65 -24.40
C GLY A 167 39.59 59.08 -25.82
N ILE A 168 39.15 58.34 -26.84
CA ILE A 168 39.38 58.69 -28.26
C ILE A 168 38.66 59.99 -28.62
N GLU A 169 37.41 60.16 -28.20
CA GLU A 169 36.63 61.37 -28.44
C GLU A 169 37.29 62.61 -27.82
N SER A 170 37.77 62.50 -26.58
CA SER A 170 38.53 63.57 -25.91
C SER A 170 39.84 63.91 -26.64
N ALA A 171 40.60 62.90 -27.07
CA ALA A 171 41.83 63.10 -27.83
C ALA A 171 41.55 63.75 -29.20
N LEU A 172 40.47 63.34 -29.87
CA LEU A 172 40.04 63.92 -31.13
C LEU A 172 39.63 65.38 -30.97
N ASN A 173 38.82 65.70 -29.96
CA ASN A 173 38.42 67.07 -29.66
C ASN A 173 39.63 67.97 -29.35
N SER A 174 40.59 67.45 -28.58
CA SER A 174 41.86 68.16 -28.30
C SER A 174 42.67 68.40 -29.57
N ARG A 175 42.74 67.41 -30.47
CA ARG A 175 43.42 67.56 -31.77
C ARG A 175 42.71 68.58 -32.67
N VAL A 176 41.38 68.57 -32.73
CA VAL A 176 40.61 69.56 -33.50
C VAL A 176 40.88 70.97 -32.98
N ALA A 177 40.97 71.16 -31.67
CA ALA A 177 41.36 72.44 -31.07
C ALA A 177 42.77 72.87 -31.51
N LEU A 178 43.77 71.98 -31.41
CA LEU A 178 45.14 72.24 -31.87
C LEU A 178 45.23 72.55 -33.36
N ASP A 179 44.51 71.82 -34.20
CA ASP A 179 44.47 72.07 -35.65
C ASP A 179 43.84 73.43 -35.96
N SER A 180 42.84 73.87 -35.19
CA SER A 180 42.25 75.19 -35.32
C SER A 180 43.25 76.32 -34.99
N GLU A 181 44.05 76.14 -33.94
CA GLU A 181 45.08 77.09 -33.53
C GLU A 181 46.24 77.11 -34.53
N ASN A 182 46.68 75.94 -35.00
CA ASN A 182 47.72 75.83 -36.04
C ASN A 182 47.27 76.49 -37.35
N ARG A 183 46.00 76.32 -37.75
CA ARG A 183 45.43 77.05 -38.91
C ARG A 183 45.49 78.56 -38.71
N ARG A 184 45.13 79.06 -37.52
CA ARG A 184 45.22 80.50 -37.20
C ARG A 184 46.68 80.99 -37.23
N ALA A 185 47.61 80.27 -36.61
CA ALA A 185 49.04 80.61 -36.62
C ALA A 185 49.61 80.63 -38.05
N LYS A 186 49.22 79.67 -38.90
CA LYS A 186 49.58 79.67 -40.32
C LYS A 186 49.01 80.87 -41.07
N GLN A 187 47.73 81.22 -40.83
CA GLN A 187 47.11 82.42 -41.40
C GLN A 187 47.87 83.69 -41.00
N PHE A 188 48.23 83.82 -39.72
CA PHE A 188 49.08 84.92 -39.24
C PHE A 188 50.45 84.95 -39.92
N TRP A 189 51.12 83.80 -40.03
CA TRP A 189 52.43 83.72 -40.68
C TRP A 189 52.36 84.15 -42.15
N ILE A 190 51.35 83.69 -42.90
CA ILE A 190 51.11 84.11 -44.28
C ILE A 190 50.85 85.62 -44.35
N ALA A 191 50.00 86.16 -43.47
CA ALA A 191 49.72 87.59 -43.42
C ALA A 191 50.99 88.42 -43.15
N CYS A 192 51.81 88.02 -42.18
CA CYS A 192 53.10 88.65 -41.88
C CYS A 192 54.09 88.52 -43.06
N HIS A 193 54.14 87.36 -43.71
CA HIS A 193 55.00 87.15 -44.87
C HIS A 193 54.58 88.03 -46.04
N ASN A 194 53.28 88.08 -46.35
CA ASN A 194 52.71 88.95 -47.37
C ASN A 194 52.98 90.43 -47.07
N LEU A 195 52.89 90.84 -45.80
CA LEU A 195 53.24 92.20 -45.37
C LEU A 195 54.73 92.50 -45.61
N ILE A 196 55.64 91.60 -45.23
CA ILE A 196 57.08 91.75 -45.49
C ILE A 196 57.36 91.81 -46.99
N GLU A 197 56.73 90.94 -47.79
CA GLU A 197 56.87 90.94 -49.24
C GLU A 197 56.35 92.25 -49.85
N SER A 198 55.22 92.77 -49.36
CA SER A 198 54.65 94.06 -49.76
C SER A 198 55.57 95.24 -49.39
N ILE A 199 56.21 95.21 -48.22
CA ILE A 199 57.18 96.25 -47.80
C ILE A 199 58.45 96.19 -48.67
N LYS A 200 58.98 95.00 -48.94
CA LYS A 200 60.24 94.83 -49.68
C LYS A 200 60.12 95.11 -51.17
N HIS A 201 59.01 94.72 -51.79
CA HIS A 201 58.84 94.78 -53.23
C HIS A 201 57.82 95.83 -53.69
N GLY A 202 57.05 96.41 -52.77
CA GLY A 202 55.85 97.17 -53.13
C GLY A 202 54.81 96.27 -53.81
N ASN A 203 53.64 96.82 -54.14
CA ASN A 203 52.68 96.15 -54.98
C ASN A 203 53.30 95.88 -56.36
N LYS A 204 53.59 94.60 -56.66
CA LYS A 204 54.16 94.16 -57.94
C LYS A 204 53.26 94.50 -59.14
N ALA A 205 51.97 94.78 -58.93
CA ALA A 205 51.01 95.20 -59.95
C ALA A 205 50.84 96.73 -60.09
N GLY A 206 51.58 97.55 -59.33
CA GLY A 206 51.53 99.01 -59.44
C GLY A 206 52.43 99.56 -60.55
N GLU A 207 51.85 100.34 -61.47
CA GLU A 207 52.56 100.99 -62.59
C GLU A 207 53.37 102.24 -62.18
N ASP A 208 53.22 102.73 -60.95
CA ASP A 208 53.77 104.03 -60.49
C ASP A 208 54.41 103.93 -59.09
N MET A 209 55.45 104.72 -58.79
CA MET A 209 56.20 104.62 -57.51
C MET A 209 55.32 104.88 -56.27
N GLU A 210 54.31 105.74 -56.37
CA GLU A 210 53.31 105.96 -55.32
C GLU A 210 52.24 104.86 -55.29
N LYS A 211 51.82 104.32 -56.44
CA LYS A 211 50.82 103.23 -56.53
C LYS A 211 51.38 101.86 -56.13
N ARG A 212 52.70 101.71 -56.15
CA ARG A 212 53.42 100.56 -55.58
C ARG A 212 53.42 100.57 -54.04
N ARG A 213 53.16 101.71 -53.41
CA ARG A 213 52.90 101.80 -51.97
C ARG A 213 51.39 101.62 -51.76
N LEU A 214 50.90 100.39 -51.66
CA LEU A 214 49.53 100.19 -51.16
C LEU A 214 49.45 100.73 -49.72
N PRO A 215 48.28 101.25 -49.29
CA PRO A 215 48.11 101.67 -47.92
C PRO A 215 48.32 100.45 -47.03
N LEU A 216 49.28 100.54 -46.12
CA LEU A 216 49.51 99.55 -45.06
C LEU A 216 48.24 99.31 -44.21
N GLU A 217 47.21 100.14 -44.38
CA GLU A 217 45.94 100.14 -43.66
C GLU A 217 45.10 98.86 -43.87
N GLU A 218 45.04 98.27 -45.08
CA GLU A 218 44.29 97.01 -45.29
C GLU A 218 45.00 95.78 -44.71
N SER A 219 46.32 95.76 -44.77
CA SER A 219 47.12 94.68 -44.15
C SER A 219 47.17 94.82 -42.62
N LEU A 220 47.18 96.06 -42.11
CA LEU A 220 47.02 96.36 -40.68
C LEU A 220 45.61 96.06 -40.17
N SER A 221 44.55 96.28 -40.96
CA SER A 221 43.17 95.98 -40.57
C SER A 221 42.95 94.47 -40.46
N LEU A 222 43.53 93.66 -41.35
CA LEU A 222 43.55 92.21 -41.24
C LEU A 222 44.31 91.76 -39.98
N LEU A 223 45.47 92.34 -39.68
CA LEU A 223 46.20 92.06 -38.43
C LEU A 223 45.41 92.47 -37.18
N GLN A 224 44.71 93.61 -37.21
CA GLN A 224 43.85 94.07 -36.12
C GLN A 224 42.63 93.15 -35.92
N GLN A 225 41.98 92.68 -36.99
CA GLN A 225 40.84 91.78 -36.88
C GLN A 225 41.24 90.44 -36.24
N VAL A 226 42.40 89.91 -36.59
CA VAL A 226 42.88 88.66 -36.02
C VAL A 226 43.46 88.88 -34.60
N LEU A 227 44.02 90.05 -34.27
CA LEU A 227 44.37 90.42 -32.88
C LEU A 227 43.14 90.59 -31.98
N PHE A 228 42.06 91.19 -32.49
CA PHE A 228 40.81 91.39 -31.76
C PHE A 228 40.15 90.06 -31.39
N THR A 229 40.20 89.07 -32.30
CA THR A 229 39.71 87.72 -32.00
C THR A 229 40.58 86.95 -31.00
N LEU A 230 41.84 87.35 -30.78
CA LEU A 230 42.74 86.79 -29.76
C LEU A 230 42.40 87.31 -28.35
N SER A 231 41.97 88.57 -28.23
CA SER A 231 41.65 89.19 -26.94
C SER A 231 40.30 88.77 -26.35
N ILE A 232 39.47 88.06 -27.11
CA ILE A 232 38.14 87.57 -26.69
C ILE A 232 38.22 86.18 -26.00
N PHE A 233 39.36 85.50 -26.08
CA PHE A 233 39.54 84.12 -25.58
C PHE A 233 40.58 83.97 -24.45
N HIS A 234 41.00 85.08 -23.81
CA HIS A 234 41.70 85.11 -22.53
C HIS A 234 40.78 85.72 -21.47
#